data_AF-A0AA42QD06-F1
#
_entry.id   AF-A0AA42QD06-F1
#
_cell.length_a   1.000
_cell.length_b   1.000
_cell.length_c   1.000
_cell.angle_alpha   90.00
_cell.angle_beta   90.00
_cell.angle_gamma   90.00
#
_symmetry.space_group_name_H-M   'P 1'
#
loop_
_entity.id
_entity.type
_entity.pdbx_description
1 polymer ?
#
loop_
_entity_poly.entity_id
_entity_poly.type
_entity_poly.pdbx_seq_one_letter_code
_entity_poly.pdbx_strand_id
1 'polypeptide(L)'
;MSRQVFIYGRRCGKRLWPLFSYAKQHGWKIAKTNGGHLRLTKPGRPIVHTSSTPSDWRAVRNAVSMLARADGYHVMEVDRA
;
A
#
# COMPACT_ATOMS: atom_id res chain seq x y z
N MET A 1 21.18 -0.73 -7.15
CA MET A 1 20.65 -1.61 -6.08
C MET A 1 19.13 -1.54 -6.09
N SER A 2 18.47 -2.49 -6.77
CA SER A 2 17.01 -2.60 -6.83
C SER A 2 16.49 -3.05 -5.47
N ARG A 3 15.82 -2.15 -4.73
CA ARG A 3 15.24 -2.50 -3.44
C ARG A 3 13.88 -3.16 -3.65
N GLN A 4 13.69 -4.34 -3.07
CA GLN A 4 12.49 -5.16 -3.25
C GLN A 4 11.55 -5.04 -2.05
N VAL A 5 10.25 -5.10 -2.31
CA VAL A 5 9.19 -5.08 -1.29
C VAL A 5 8.33 -6.31 -1.48
N PHE A 6 8.20 -7.12 -0.43
CA PHE A 6 7.40 -8.33 -0.44
C PHE A 6 6.00 -8.06 0.11
N ILE A 7 4.98 -8.39 -0.67
CA ILE A 7 3.58 -8.35 -0.24
C ILE A 7 3.11 -9.78 -0.02
N TYR A 8 2.63 -10.08 1.18
CA TYR A 8 2.07 -11.39 1.51
C TYR A 8 0.58 -11.46 1.18
N GLY A 9 0.17 -12.55 0.52
CA GLY A 9 -1.18 -12.82 0.05
C GLY A 9 -2.26 -13.00 1.14
N ARG A 10 -3.48 -13.31 0.66
CA ARG A 10 -4.80 -13.19 1.31
C ARG A 10 -4.82 -13.65 2.79
N ARG A 11 -5.14 -12.73 3.70
CA ARG A 11 -5.83 -13.07 4.95
C ARG A 11 -7.22 -12.44 4.97
N CYS A 12 -8.22 -13.30 5.07
CA CYS A 12 -9.62 -12.98 5.34
C CYS A 12 -9.66 -12.02 6.55
N GLY A 13 -10.24 -10.83 6.39
CA GLY A 13 -10.37 -9.82 7.45
C GLY A 13 -9.23 -8.80 7.59
N LYS A 14 -8.05 -8.98 6.96
CA LYS A 14 -6.90 -8.05 7.07
C LYS A 14 -6.44 -7.50 5.71
N ARG A 15 -7.38 -7.17 4.82
CA ARG A 15 -7.09 -6.77 3.43
C ARG A 15 -6.15 -5.57 3.32
N LEU A 16 -6.30 -4.55 4.18
CA LEU A 16 -5.46 -3.35 4.17
C LEU A 16 -4.12 -3.51 4.90
N TRP A 17 -3.90 -4.65 5.57
CA TRP A 17 -2.70 -4.84 6.38
C TRP A 17 -1.39 -4.67 5.61
N PRO A 18 -1.24 -5.16 4.36
CA PRO A 18 -0.02 -4.94 3.60
C PRO A 18 0.23 -3.45 3.32
N LEU A 19 -0.83 -2.69 3.04
CA LEU A 19 -0.75 -1.25 2.81
C LEU A 19 -0.30 -0.51 4.07
N PHE A 20 -0.89 -0.82 5.22
CA PHE A 20 -0.54 -0.18 6.49
C PHE A 20 0.86 -0.56 6.95
N SER A 21 1.26 -1.82 6.77
CA SER A 21 2.60 -2.30 7.10
C SER A 21 3.66 -1.58 6.27
N TYR A 22 3.44 -1.50 4.96
CA TYR A 22 4.32 -0.76 4.05
C TYR A 22 4.42 0.71 4.47
N ALA A 23 3.27 1.35 4.66
CA ALA A 23 3.23 2.76 4.98
C ALA A 23 4.01 3.07 6.27
N LYS A 24 3.78 2.28 7.33
CA LYS A 24 4.49 2.42 8.61
C LYS A 24 6.00 2.22 8.45
N GLN A 25 6.43 1.19 7.71
CA GLN A 25 7.85 0.88 7.53
C GLN A 25 8.59 1.92 6.69
N HIS A 26 7.93 2.48 5.68
CA HIS A 26 8.54 3.42 4.72
C HIS A 26 8.24 4.89 5.02
N GLY A 27 7.62 5.19 6.17
CA GLY A 27 7.38 6.55 6.64
C GLY A 27 6.26 7.30 5.91
N TRP A 28 5.30 6.58 5.33
CA TRP A 28 4.08 7.16 4.76
C TRP A 28 3.05 7.43 5.86
N LYS A 29 2.46 8.61 5.85
CA LYS A 29 1.33 8.98 6.70
C LYS A 29 0.02 8.60 6.02
N ILE A 30 -0.88 7.99 6.77
CA ILE A 30 -2.21 7.60 6.31
C ILE A 30 -3.25 8.46 7.03
N ALA A 31 -4.16 9.06 6.28
CA ALA A 31 -5.32 9.77 6.79
C ALA A 31 -6.59 9.35 6.04
N LYS A 32 -7.76 9.47 6.67
CA LYS A 32 -9.03 9.35 5.94
C LYS A 32 -9.38 10.69 5.30
N THR A 33 -9.92 10.65 4.09
CA THR A 33 -10.56 11.81 3.45
C THR A 33 -12.00 11.94 3.95
N ASN A 34 -12.62 13.11 3.74
CA ASN A 34 -14.02 13.35 4.08
C ASN A 34 -14.98 12.35 3.39
N GLY A 35 -14.61 11.87 2.19
CA GLY A 35 -15.37 10.84 1.47
C GLY A 35 -15.08 9.39 1.91
N GLY A 36 -14.31 9.18 2.97
CA GLY A 36 -14.02 7.84 3.51
C GLY A 36 -12.90 7.08 2.80
N HIS A 37 -12.20 7.68 1.82
CA HIS A 37 -11.02 7.08 1.20
C HIS A 37 -9.79 7.26 2.10
N LEU A 38 -8.77 6.45 1.89
CA LEU A 38 -7.45 6.64 2.47
C LEU A 38 -6.63 7.57 1.58
N ARG A 39 -5.98 8.55 2.21
CA ARG A 39 -4.99 9.45 1.64
C ARG A 39 -3.65 9.09 2.26
N LEU A 40 -2.67 8.74 1.42
CA LEU A 40 -1.32 8.41 1.82
C LEU A 40 -0.38 9.53 1.35
N THR A 41 0.43 10.04 2.28
CA THR A 41 1.31 11.19 2.05
C THR A 41 2.71 10.92 2.58
N LYS A 42 3.71 11.42 1.89
CA LYS A 42 5.11 11.39 2.30
C LYS A 42 5.82 12.64 1.77
N PRO A 43 6.65 13.32 2.56
CA PRO A 43 7.38 14.50 2.08
C PRO A 43 8.17 14.20 0.80
N GLY A 44 8.03 15.06 -0.21
CA GLY A 44 8.73 14.91 -1.49
C GLY A 44 8.20 13.79 -2.41
N ARG A 45 7.06 13.17 -2.09
CA ARG A 45 6.43 12.13 -2.91
C ARG A 45 4.98 12.49 -3.27
N PRO A 46 4.45 12.00 -4.40
CA PRO A 46 3.06 12.24 -4.78
C PRO A 46 2.09 11.61 -3.78
N ILE A 47 0.92 12.25 -3.63
CA ILE A 47 -0.17 11.75 -2.79
C ILE A 47 -0.81 10.54 -3.46
N VAL A 48 -1.03 9.47 -2.70
CA VAL A 48 -1.72 8.27 -3.19
C VAL A 48 -3.08 8.14 -2.50
N HIS A 49 -4.12 7.92 -3.29
CA HIS A 49 -5.49 7.72 -2.80
C HIS A 49 -5.93 6.27 -3.03
N THR A 50 -6.61 5.68 -2.05
CA THR A 50 -7.19 4.34 -2.17
C THR A 50 -8.44 4.18 -1.30
N SER A 51 -9.30 3.22 -1.60
CA SER A 51 -10.50 2.98 -0.79
C SER A 51 -10.15 2.42 0.59
N SER A 52 -10.88 2.83 1.63
CA SER A 52 -10.76 2.24 2.98
C SER A 52 -11.54 0.93 3.14
N THR A 53 -12.40 0.60 2.18
CA THR A 53 -13.18 -0.65 2.13
C THR A 53 -13.05 -1.30 0.75
N PRO A 54 -11.84 -1.76 0.36
CA PRO A 54 -11.63 -2.37 -0.94
C PRO A 54 -12.39 -3.70 -1.05
N SER A 55 -13.38 -3.71 -1.95
CA SER A 55 -14.10 -4.93 -2.36
C SER A 55 -13.21 -5.80 -3.25
N ASP A 56 -12.45 -5.18 -4.16
CA ASP A 56 -11.47 -5.82 -5.04
C ASP A 56 -10.11 -5.99 -4.33
N TRP A 57 -9.55 -7.20 -4.39
CA TRP A 57 -8.23 -7.54 -3.86
C TRP A 57 -7.09 -6.79 -4.56
N ARG A 58 -7.27 -6.39 -5.83
CA ARG A 58 -6.28 -5.63 -6.60
C ARG A 58 -6.05 -4.23 -6.05
N ALA A 59 -7.08 -3.61 -5.46
CA ALA A 59 -7.00 -2.23 -4.99
C ALA A 59 -5.88 -2.02 -3.95
N VAL A 60 -5.71 -2.98 -3.04
CA VAL A 60 -4.63 -2.92 -2.03
C VAL A 60 -3.26 -3.11 -2.69
N ARG A 61 -3.13 -4.08 -3.59
CA ARG A 61 -1.86 -4.36 -4.28
C ARG A 61 -1.41 -3.20 -5.16
N ASN A 62 -2.36 -2.59 -5.88
CA ASN A 62 -2.12 -1.39 -6.67
C ASN A 62 -1.66 -0.24 -5.77
N ALA A 63 -2.34 -0.03 -4.64
CA ALA A 63 -1.95 1.03 -3.70
C ALA A 63 -0.53 0.83 -3.16
N VAL A 64 -0.16 -0.39 -2.72
CA VAL A 64 1.22 -0.68 -2.29
C VAL A 64 2.22 -0.47 -3.43
N SER A 65 1.88 -0.91 -4.65
CA SER A 65 2.73 -0.71 -5.83
C SER A 65 2.94 0.76 -6.16
N MET A 66 1.94 1.61 -5.96
CA MET A 66 2.09 3.06 -6.12
C MET A 66 3.04 3.63 -5.07
N LEU A 67 2.93 3.23 -3.80
CA LEU A 67 3.86 3.67 -2.75
C LEU A 67 5.30 3.21 -3.03
N ALA A 68 5.46 1.95 -3.42
CA ALA A 68 6.75 1.37 -3.77
C ALA A 68 7.40 2.09 -4.95
N ARG A 69 6.67 2.30 -6.05
CA ARG A 69 7.17 3.07 -7.20
C ARG A 69 7.52 4.50 -6.80
N ALA A 70 6.67 5.15 -6.01
CA ALA A 70 6.94 6.47 -5.49
C ALA A 70 8.25 6.48 -4.68
N ASP A 71 8.57 5.42 -3.94
CA ASP A 71 9.82 5.29 -3.20
C ASP A 71 11.01 4.71 -4.01
N GLY A 72 10.81 4.30 -5.26
CA GLY A 72 11.84 3.67 -6.11
C GLY A 72 12.07 2.18 -5.84
N TYR A 73 11.11 1.49 -5.22
CA TYR A 73 11.14 0.06 -4.94
C TYR A 73 10.37 -0.73 -5.99
N HIS A 74 10.83 -1.96 -6.25
CA HIS A 74 10.10 -2.93 -7.06
C HIS A 74 9.28 -3.85 -6.14
N VAL A 75 7.98 -3.94 -6.40
CA VAL A 75 7.11 -4.86 -5.65
C VAL A 75 7.26 -6.26 -6.22
N MET A 76 7.62 -7.20 -5.35
CA MET A 76 7.60 -8.63 -5.64
C MET A 76 6.43 -9.23 -4.88
N GLU A 77 5.50 -9.82 -5.61
CA GLU A 77 4.45 -10.61 -4.99
C GLU A 77 5.01 -11.99 -4.65
N VAL A 78 4.86 -12.40 -3.40
CA VAL A 78 5.24 -13.74 -2.95
C VAL A 78 3.98 -14.42 -2.47
N ASP A 79 3.51 -15.37 -3.26
CA ASP A 79 2.48 -16.31 -2.83
C ASP A 79 3.10 -17.18 -1.73
N ARG A 80 2.48 -17.15 -0.55
CA ARG A 80 2.72 -18.20 0.44
C ARG A 80 1.93 -19.42 -0.02
N ALA A 81 2.64 -20.47 -0.41
CA ALA A 81 2.11 -21.82 -0.56
C ALA A 81 1.42 -22.29 0.73
#